data_AF-A0AAN4TEE3-F1
#
_entry.id   AF-A0AAN4TEE3-F1
#
_cell.length_a   1.000
_cell.length_b   1.000
_cell.length_c   1.000
_cell.angle_alpha   90.00
_cell.angle_beta   90.00
_cell.angle_gamma   90.00
#
_symmetry.space_group_name_H-M   'P 1'
#
loop_
_entity.id
_entity.type
_entity.pdbx_description
1 polymer ?
#
loop_
_entity_poly.entity_id
_entity_poly.type
_entity_poly.pdbx_seq_one_letter_code
_entity_poly.pdbx_strand_id
1 'polypeptide(L)'
;MTKESSEGCVPCGWTSELQERCSYSSHVRLFYGADLRVTWSIGSDVILKERPDEGPKTEVTILEYLASNPNANIPAPKVLQDWVDANGRYFVLLMRMHGQTLEQAWPSLSESQKTAIADQVVEVRKKLQSLTSEAIQSVD
;
A
#
# COMPACT_ATOMS: atom_id res chain seq x y z
N MET A 1 25.86 -25.89 -19.31
CA MET A 1 24.54 -25.36 -19.73
C MET A 1 23.56 -25.68 -18.62
N THR A 2 23.33 -24.72 -17.74
CA THR A 2 22.31 -24.80 -16.69
C THR A 2 20.94 -24.83 -17.35
N LYS A 3 20.12 -25.84 -17.05
CA LYS A 3 18.70 -25.88 -17.43
C LYS A 3 18.06 -24.61 -16.87
N GLU A 4 17.72 -23.66 -17.72
CA GLU A 4 16.76 -22.62 -17.38
C GLU A 4 15.44 -23.33 -17.10
N SER A 5 14.97 -23.27 -15.86
CA SER A 5 13.68 -23.84 -15.49
C SER A 5 12.60 -23.10 -16.27
N SER A 6 11.86 -23.82 -17.11
CA SER A 6 10.68 -23.34 -17.84
C SER A 6 9.48 -23.04 -16.93
N GLU A 7 9.71 -22.88 -15.63
CA GLU A 7 8.66 -22.61 -14.65
C GLU A 7 8.30 -21.12 -14.75
N GLY A 8 7.07 -20.85 -15.15
CA GLY A 8 6.55 -19.49 -15.20
C GLY A 8 6.55 -18.84 -13.82
N CYS A 9 6.55 -17.50 -13.81
CA CYS A 9 6.43 -16.72 -12.60
C CYS A 9 5.17 -17.14 -11.83
N VAL A 10 5.32 -17.73 -10.64
CA VAL A 10 4.20 -18.28 -9.85
C VAL A 10 3.07 -17.26 -9.64
N PRO A 11 3.34 -15.98 -9.32
CA PRO A 11 2.27 -14.98 -9.17
C PRO A 11 1.50 -14.60 -10.44
N CYS A 12 2.09 -14.64 -11.63
CA CYS A 12 1.45 -14.11 -12.85
C CYS A 12 1.40 -15.09 -14.03
N GLY A 13 1.95 -16.30 -13.89
CA GLY A 13 2.03 -17.33 -14.93
C GLY A 13 2.95 -17.00 -16.11
N TRP A 14 3.63 -15.85 -16.09
CA TRP A 14 4.45 -15.39 -17.21
C TRP A 14 5.74 -16.21 -17.33
N THR A 15 5.94 -16.86 -18.48
CA THR A 15 7.13 -17.69 -18.75
C THR A 15 8.21 -16.89 -19.47
N SER A 16 9.46 -17.36 -19.39
CA SER A 16 10.57 -16.77 -20.16
C SER A 16 10.32 -16.78 -21.67
N GLU A 17 9.72 -17.85 -22.20
CA GLU A 17 9.36 -17.92 -23.62
C GLU A 17 8.35 -16.84 -24.02
N LEU A 18 7.32 -16.60 -23.19
CA LEU A 18 6.36 -15.52 -23.43
C LEU A 18 7.02 -14.15 -23.34
N GLN A 19 8.01 -13.99 -22.46
CA GLN A 19 8.79 -12.75 -22.34
C GLN A 19 9.68 -12.49 -23.56
N GLU A 20 10.31 -13.52 -24.13
CA GLU A 20 11.15 -13.37 -25.32
C GLU A 20 10.34 -13.03 -26.58
N ARG A 21 9.13 -13.58 -26.67
CA ARG A 21 8.24 -13.41 -27.84
C ARG A 21 7.35 -12.18 -27.76
N CYS A 22 7.30 -11.51 -26.60
CA CYS A 22 6.42 -10.37 -26.36
C CYS A 22 7.23 -9.14 -25.93
N SER A 23 7.08 -8.03 -26.65
CA SER A 23 7.71 -6.75 -26.28
C SER A 23 6.97 -6.00 -25.16
N TYR A 24 5.95 -6.62 -24.56
CA TYR A 24 5.16 -6.01 -23.50
C TYR A 24 5.96 -5.89 -22.20
N SER A 25 6.05 -4.67 -21.67
CA SER A 25 6.56 -4.42 -20.32
C SER A 25 5.39 -4.22 -19.37
N SER A 26 5.26 -5.08 -18.35
CA SER A 26 4.17 -4.96 -17.40
C SER A 26 4.33 -3.72 -16.52
N HIS A 27 3.27 -2.92 -16.46
CA HIS A 27 3.07 -1.85 -15.47
C HIS A 27 2.29 -2.33 -14.24
N VAL A 28 1.90 -3.60 -14.20
CA VAL A 28 1.37 -4.27 -13.01
C VAL A 28 2.49 -5.10 -12.39
N ARG A 29 2.92 -4.74 -11.18
CA ARG A 29 4.11 -5.34 -10.55
C ARG A 29 3.91 -5.60 -9.08
N LEU A 30 4.16 -6.84 -8.65
CA LEU A 30 4.34 -7.17 -7.23
C LEU A 30 5.60 -6.43 -6.75
N PHE A 31 5.48 -5.64 -5.68
CA PHE A 31 6.65 -4.94 -5.11
C PHE A 31 6.85 -5.21 -3.63
N TYR A 32 5.88 -5.85 -2.98
CA TYR A 32 6.01 -6.31 -1.59
C TYR A 32 5.13 -7.54 -1.37
N GLY A 33 5.66 -8.51 -0.61
CA GLY A 33 4.94 -9.71 -0.19
C GLY A 33 5.41 -10.16 1.19
N ALA A 34 4.46 -10.57 2.02
CA ALA A 34 4.71 -11.12 3.35
C ALA A 34 3.61 -12.14 3.69
N ASP A 35 4.01 -13.38 3.94
CA ASP A 35 3.09 -14.50 4.20
C ASP A 35 2.00 -14.61 3.10
N LEU A 36 0.71 -14.66 3.44
CA LEU A 36 -0.40 -14.77 2.48
C LEU A 36 -0.86 -13.42 1.91
N ARG A 37 -0.06 -12.35 2.11
CA ARG A 37 -0.40 -10.97 1.76
C ARG A 37 0.58 -10.41 0.74
N VAL A 38 0.04 -9.71 -0.24
CA VAL A 38 0.83 -9.11 -1.31
C VAL A 38 0.35 -7.70 -1.62
N THR A 39 1.27 -6.89 -2.16
CA THR A 39 0.97 -5.53 -2.60
C THR A 39 1.53 -5.32 -3.99
N TRP A 40 0.64 -4.92 -4.89
CA TRP A 40 0.91 -4.69 -6.30
C TRP A 40 0.87 -3.21 -6.61
N SER A 41 1.76 -2.78 -7.50
CA SER A 41 1.66 -1.51 -8.21
C SER A 41 0.83 -1.74 -9.47
N ILE A 42 -0.16 -0.89 -9.73
CA ILE A 42 -0.89 -0.83 -10.99
C ILE A 42 -0.59 0.52 -11.62
N GLY A 43 0.29 0.53 -12.62
CA GLY A 43 0.87 1.77 -13.14
C GLY A 43 1.69 2.51 -12.07
N SER A 44 1.78 3.82 -12.22
CA SER A 44 2.41 4.72 -11.26
C SER A 44 1.49 5.10 -10.10
N ASP A 45 0.17 5.05 -10.29
CA ASP A 45 -0.75 5.82 -9.46
C ASP A 45 -1.67 4.97 -8.57
N VAL A 46 -1.67 3.65 -8.73
CA VAL A 46 -2.58 2.77 -8.00
C VAL A 46 -1.81 1.66 -7.29
N ILE A 47 -2.26 1.35 -6.09
CA ILE A 47 -1.80 0.24 -5.26
C ILE A 47 -2.95 -0.74 -5.05
N LEU A 48 -2.69 -2.03 -5.24
CA LEU A 48 -3.62 -3.10 -4.89
C LEU A 48 -3.01 -3.93 -3.75
N LYS A 49 -3.70 -3.98 -2.61
CA LYS A 49 -3.38 -4.87 -1.50
C LYS A 49 -4.29 -6.09 -1.56
N GLU A 50 -3.72 -7.25 -1.36
CA GLU A 50 -4.42 -8.52 -1.43
C GLU A 50 -4.06 -9.39 -0.22
N ARG A 51 -5.07 -9.98 0.43
CA ARG A 51 -4.92 -10.85 1.60
C ARG A 51 -6.08 -11.85 1.70
N PRO A 52 -6.01 -12.90 2.55
CA PRO A 52 -7.18 -13.71 2.88
C PRO A 52 -8.28 -12.83 3.50
N ASP A 53 -9.55 -13.18 3.28
CA ASP A 53 -10.70 -12.51 3.92
C ASP A 53 -10.87 -12.94 5.39
N GLU A 54 -9.87 -12.61 6.19
CA GLU A 54 -9.80 -12.96 7.61
C GLU A 54 -9.48 -11.72 8.44
N GLY A 55 -10.13 -11.60 9.60
CA GLY A 55 -9.92 -10.50 10.53
C GLY A 55 -10.50 -9.14 10.05
N PRO A 56 -10.25 -8.06 10.82
CA PRO A 56 -10.92 -6.79 10.61
C PRO A 56 -10.55 -6.10 9.28
N LYS A 57 -11.53 -5.46 8.63
CA LYS A 57 -11.37 -4.65 7.41
C LYS A 57 -11.23 -3.16 7.71
N THR A 58 -10.66 -2.82 8.85
CA THR A 58 -10.64 -1.46 9.41
C THR A 58 -9.85 -0.45 8.57
N GLU A 59 -8.93 -0.90 7.71
CA GLU A 59 -8.14 -0.01 6.86
C GLU A 59 -9.02 0.90 5.99
N VAL A 60 -10.02 0.34 5.31
CA VAL A 60 -10.90 1.12 4.41
C VAL A 60 -11.71 2.14 5.22
N THR A 61 -12.38 1.69 6.29
CA THR A 61 -13.16 2.55 7.18
C THR A 61 -12.32 3.69 7.76
N ILE A 62 -11.10 3.40 8.22
CA ILE A 62 -10.19 4.42 8.77
C ILE A 62 -9.78 5.43 7.70
N LEU A 63 -9.43 4.97 6.50
CA LEU A 63 -9.01 5.85 5.40
C LEU A 63 -10.17 6.75 4.92
N GLU A 64 -11.38 6.21 4.83
CA GLU A 64 -12.59 6.96 4.48
C GLU A 64 -12.97 7.98 5.55
N TYR A 65 -12.82 7.63 6.83
CA TYR A 65 -12.98 8.56 7.94
C TYR A 65 -11.94 9.69 7.89
N LEU A 66 -10.67 9.39 7.66
CA LEU A 66 -9.63 10.42 7.51
C LEU A 66 -9.93 11.34 6.31
N ALA A 67 -10.44 10.79 5.20
CA ALA A 67 -10.81 11.57 4.02
C ALA A 67 -12.03 12.48 4.26
N SER A 68 -12.99 12.04 5.09
CA SER A 68 -14.20 12.79 5.43
C SER A 68 -14.01 13.79 6.59
N ASN A 69 -12.87 13.77 7.28
CA ASN A 69 -12.51 14.71 8.34
C ASN A 69 -11.47 15.77 7.87
N PRO A 70 -11.88 16.77 7.07
CA PRO A 70 -10.95 17.75 6.48
C PRO A 70 -10.20 18.58 7.52
N ASN A 71 -10.75 18.74 8.72
CA ASN A 71 -10.12 19.50 9.81
C ASN A 71 -8.82 18.85 10.31
N ALA A 72 -8.67 17.54 10.17
CA ALA A 72 -7.45 16.84 10.59
C ALA A 72 -6.30 17.06 9.59
N ASN A 73 -6.60 17.22 8.30
CA ASN A 73 -5.63 17.37 7.19
C ASN A 73 -4.41 16.45 7.38
N ILE A 74 -4.70 15.14 7.55
CA ILE A 74 -3.70 14.08 7.70
C ILE A 74 -3.51 13.46 6.32
N PRO A 75 -2.29 13.45 5.76
CA PRO A 75 -2.03 12.81 4.48
C PRO A 75 -2.28 11.30 4.59
N ALA A 76 -3.20 10.78 3.78
CA ALA A 76 -3.55 9.37 3.71
C ALA A 76 -3.92 9.00 2.26
N PRO A 77 -3.68 7.74 1.83
CA PRO A 77 -4.09 7.29 0.51
C PRO A 77 -5.62 7.30 0.39
N LYS A 78 -6.12 7.69 -0.78
CA LYS A 78 -7.55 7.63 -1.09
C LYS A 78 -7.94 6.19 -1.45
N VAL A 79 -9.00 5.67 -0.83
CA VAL A 79 -9.62 4.40 -1.25
C VAL A 79 -10.33 4.60 -2.59
N LEU A 80 -10.05 3.70 -3.53
CA LEU A 80 -10.75 3.62 -4.81
C LEU A 80 -11.88 2.59 -4.73
N GLN A 81 -11.59 1.42 -4.17
CA GLN A 81 -12.54 0.32 -4.00
C GLN A 81 -11.95 -0.77 -3.09
N ASP A 82 -12.78 -1.51 -2.38
CA ASP A 82 -12.45 -2.80 -1.79
C ASP A 82 -13.50 -3.86 -2.17
N TRP A 83 -13.12 -5.14 -2.15
CA TRP A 83 -14.05 -6.25 -2.38
C TRP A 83 -13.49 -7.57 -1.86
N VAL A 84 -14.39 -8.53 -1.67
CA VAL A 84 -14.04 -9.95 -1.46
C VAL A 84 -14.37 -10.70 -2.73
N ASP A 85 -13.42 -11.48 -3.26
CA ASP A 85 -13.69 -12.34 -4.42
C ASP A 85 -14.38 -13.66 -4.02
N ALA A 86 -14.81 -14.42 -5.02
CA ALA A 86 -15.45 -15.72 -4.81
C ALA A 86 -14.53 -16.76 -4.13
N ASN A 87 -13.22 -16.52 -4.06
CA ASN A 87 -12.23 -17.40 -3.45
C ASN A 87 -11.88 -17.01 -2.02
N GLY A 88 -12.61 -16.05 -1.41
CA GLY A 88 -12.34 -15.59 -0.05
C GLY A 88 -11.05 -14.79 0.07
N ARG A 89 -10.62 -14.11 -1.00
CA ARG A 89 -9.55 -13.12 -0.99
C ARG A 89 -10.15 -11.73 -0.87
N TYR A 90 -9.56 -10.91 -0.01
CA TYR A 90 -9.94 -9.52 0.17
C TYR A 90 -8.92 -8.60 -0.50
N PHE A 91 -9.44 -7.64 -1.26
CA PHE A 91 -8.68 -6.71 -2.08
C PHE A 91 -9.00 -5.28 -1.66
N VAL A 92 -7.96 -4.44 -1.61
CA VAL A 92 -8.11 -2.99 -1.40
C VAL A 92 -7.31 -2.25 -2.47
N LEU A 93 -8.00 -1.41 -3.23
CA LEU A 93 -7.44 -0.55 -4.26
C LEU A 93 -7.31 0.88 -3.73
N LEU A 94 -6.10 1.42 -3.77
CA LEU A 94 -5.74 2.71 -3.19
C LEU A 94 -5.02 3.59 -4.22
N MET A 95 -5.23 4.90 -4.16
CA MET A 95 -4.35 5.86 -4.83
C MET A 95 -2.97 5.84 -4.17
N ARG A 96 -1.91 5.77 -4.99
CA ARG A 96 -0.53 5.81 -4.51
C ARG A 96 -0.23 7.19 -3.91
N MET A 97 0.36 7.18 -2.71
CA MET A 97 1.06 8.32 -2.16
C MET A 97 2.44 8.41 -2.81
N HIS A 98 2.63 9.40 -3.70
CA HIS A 98 3.92 9.62 -4.36
C HIS A 98 4.97 10.14 -3.38
N GLY A 99 6.17 9.59 -3.46
CA GLY A 99 7.28 9.96 -2.58
C GLY A 99 8.33 8.86 -2.46
N GLN A 100 9.27 9.06 -1.56
CA GLN A 100 10.27 8.07 -1.15
C GLN A 100 9.98 7.66 0.30
N THR A 101 10.30 6.40 0.65
CA THR A 101 10.20 5.99 2.04
C THR A 101 11.24 6.74 2.88
N LEU A 102 10.96 6.92 4.17
CA LEU A 102 11.93 7.57 5.04
C LEU A 102 13.23 6.76 5.09
N GLU A 103 13.18 5.43 5.07
CA GLU A 103 14.35 4.55 4.99
C GLU A 103 15.24 4.85 3.78
N GLN A 104 14.65 5.06 2.59
CA GLN A 104 15.39 5.40 1.37
C GLN A 104 16.03 6.79 1.46
N ALA A 105 15.29 7.76 2.00
CA ALA A 105 15.75 9.15 2.07
C ALA A 105 16.78 9.37 3.19
N TRP A 106 16.64 8.69 4.34
CA TRP A 106 17.35 8.96 5.59
C TRP A 106 18.86 9.14 5.47
N PRO A 107 19.60 8.31 4.70
CA PRO A 107 21.06 8.44 4.57
C PRO A 107 21.52 9.74 3.90
N SER A 108 20.65 10.38 3.10
CA SER A 108 20.96 11.60 2.35
C SER A 108 20.53 12.89 3.05
N LEU A 109 19.79 12.78 4.16
CA LEU A 109 19.25 13.93 4.87
C LEU A 109 20.29 14.56 5.81
N SER A 110 20.32 15.90 5.86
CA SER A 110 21.01 16.63 6.91
C SER A 110 20.33 16.44 8.27
N GLU A 111 21.05 16.72 9.36
CA GLU A 111 20.47 16.70 10.71
C GLU A 111 19.28 17.67 10.83
N SER A 112 19.38 18.88 10.25
CA SER A 112 18.27 19.83 10.25
C SER A 112 17.02 19.31 9.52
N GLN A 113 17.19 18.57 8.42
CA GLN A 113 16.07 17.94 7.71
C GLN A 113 15.45 16.80 8.54
N LYS A 114 16.27 15.98 9.20
CA LYS A 114 15.78 14.92 10.09
C LYS A 114 14.98 15.50 11.26
N THR A 115 15.46 16.57 11.89
CA THR A 115 14.72 17.27 12.95
C THR A 115 13.40 17.82 12.42
N ALA A 116 13.39 18.49 11.27
CA ALA A 116 12.16 19.01 10.68
C ALA A 116 11.14 17.91 10.34
N ILE A 117 11.59 16.73 9.88
CA ILE A 117 10.71 15.58 9.65
C ILE A 117 10.16 15.04 10.99
N ALA A 118 10.98 14.97 12.03
CA ALA A 118 10.53 14.56 13.36
C ALA A 118 9.42 15.49 13.88
N ASP A 119 9.57 16.81 13.70
CA ASP A 119 8.54 17.79 14.05
C ASP A 119 7.25 17.55 13.25
N GLN A 120 7.34 17.27 11.95
CA GLN A 120 6.16 16.94 11.12
C GLN A 120 5.44 15.67 11.61
N VAL A 121 6.18 14.63 12.01
CA VAL A 121 5.61 13.40 12.58
C VAL A 121 4.87 13.71 13.89
N VAL A 122 5.45 14.55 14.74
CA VAL A 122 4.81 15.01 15.97
C VAL A 122 3.49 15.73 15.69
N GLU A 123 3.46 16.62 14.69
CA GLU A 123 2.23 17.34 14.31
C GLU A 123 1.14 16.41 13.76
N VAL A 124 1.50 15.42 12.92
CA VAL A 124 0.54 14.39 12.47
C VAL A 124 0.00 13.59 13.65
N ARG A 125 0.86 13.23 14.61
CA ARG A 125 0.42 12.51 15.82
C ARG A 125 -0.55 13.34 16.66
N LYS A 126 -0.29 14.64 16.86
CA LYS A 126 -1.20 15.54 17.59
C LYS A 126 -2.58 15.60 16.91
N LYS A 127 -2.60 15.69 15.58
CA LYS A 127 -3.85 15.66 14.79
C LYS A 127 -4.60 14.34 14.98
N LEU A 128 -3.91 13.19 14.89
CA LEU A 128 -4.52 11.89 15.14
C LEU A 128 -5.10 11.78 16.56
N GLN A 129 -4.37 12.29 17.57
CA GLN A 129 -4.83 12.28 18.96
C GLN A 129 -6.04 13.18 19.23
N SER A 130 -6.25 14.21 18.41
CA SER A 130 -7.44 15.06 18.52
C SER A 130 -8.72 14.37 18.03
N LEU A 131 -8.58 13.26 17.30
CA LEU A 131 -9.70 12.43 16.87
C LEU A 131 -10.05 11.48 18.02
N THR A 132 -11.10 11.81 18.76
CA THR A 132 -11.52 11.08 19.97
C THR A 132 -12.95 10.56 19.86
N SER A 133 -13.28 9.64 20.75
CA SER A 133 -14.61 9.06 20.93
C SER A 133 -14.93 9.02 22.42
N GLU A 134 -16.21 9.10 22.78
CA GLU A 134 -16.67 9.00 24.18
C GLU A 134 -16.46 7.59 24.78
N ALA A 135 -16.27 6.59 23.93
CA ALA A 135 -15.98 5.21 24.30
C ALA A 135 -14.79 4.64 23.52
N ILE A 136 -14.18 3.58 24.05
CA ILE A 136 -13.17 2.80 23.33
C ILE A 136 -13.88 2.00 22.23
N GLN A 137 -13.74 2.46 20.99
CA GLN A 137 -14.34 1.84 19.82
C GLN A 137 -13.46 2.05 18.58
N SER A 138 -13.76 1.29 17.54
CA SER A 138 -13.24 1.52 16.21
C SER A 138 -14.05 2.64 15.53
N VAL A 139 -13.71 2.96 14.28
CA VAL A 139 -14.33 4.05 13.52
C VAL A 139 -15.70 3.66 12.95
N ASP A 140 -16.01 2.36 12.93
CA ASP A 140 -17.28 1.77 12.47
C ASP A 140 -18.41 1.80 13.52
#